data_AF-A0A939KSJ6-F1
#
_entry.id   AF-A0A939KSJ6-F1
#
_cell.length_a   1.000
_cell.length_b   1.000
_cell.length_c   1.000
_cell.angle_alpha   90.00
_cell.angle_beta   90.00
_cell.angle_gamma   90.00
#
_symmetry.space_group_name_H-M   'P 1'
#
loop_
_entity.id
_entity.type
_entity.pdbx_description
1 polymer ?
#
loop_
_entity_poly.entity_id
_entity_poly.type
_entity_poly.pdbx_seq_one_letter_code
_entity_poly.pdbx_strand_id
1 'polypeptide(L)'
;MTAIELNKNDLSGTIPTELGDLSHLQKLRLQNNSLSGTVPEELDSLSNLQSFSLENPPYVKTQIPDYEAVPGEDFSVNVSAHFGDINDNIAGYSAEGLPDGLTINSDSGAIGGTLNPTIGGIFTVTVTASDDAGGEVEDEFNINVLPLLNPGDYAALLALYTSTSGENWRNNFGWEFSSDTLPPASKVDDWYGVSSWTKLIAQNRENLLY
;
A
#
# COMPACT_ATOMS: atom_id res chain seq x y z
N MET A 1 -21.26 -23.04 -31.83
CA MET A 1 -21.97 -22.10 -30.94
C MET A 1 -21.73 -20.69 -31.45
N THR A 2 -22.75 -19.83 -31.49
CA THR A 2 -22.65 -18.48 -32.09
C THR A 2 -22.84 -17.33 -31.10
N ALA A 3 -23.38 -17.60 -29.91
CA ALA A 3 -23.56 -16.57 -28.89
C ALA A 3 -23.39 -17.16 -27.49
N ILE A 4 -22.72 -16.40 -26.62
CA ILE A 4 -22.69 -16.58 -25.17
C ILE A 4 -23.19 -15.26 -24.57
N GLU A 5 -24.33 -15.31 -23.88
CA GLU A 5 -24.94 -14.15 -23.25
C GLU A 5 -25.18 -14.45 -21.76
N LEU A 6 -24.19 -14.09 -20.95
CA LEU A 6 -24.17 -14.32 -19.49
C LEU A 6 -24.06 -12.99 -18.71
N ASN A 7 -24.40 -11.88 -19.36
CA ASN A 7 -24.47 -10.58 -18.70
C ASN A 7 -25.51 -10.55 -17.57
N LYS A 8 -25.29 -9.72 -16.54
CA LYS A 8 -26.19 -9.55 -15.38
C LYS A 8 -26.33 -10.82 -14.54
N ASN A 9 -25.20 -11.41 -14.18
CA ASN A 9 -25.11 -12.49 -13.21
C ASN A 9 -24.07 -12.12 -12.14
N ASP A 10 -23.81 -13.03 -11.22
CA ASP A 10 -22.76 -12.88 -10.20
C ASP A 10 -21.53 -13.73 -10.58
N LEU A 11 -21.19 -13.82 -11.87
CA LEU A 11 -20.03 -14.60 -12.29
C LEU A 11 -18.75 -13.98 -11.74
N SER A 12 -17.90 -14.82 -11.14
CA SER A 12 -16.61 -14.44 -10.57
C SER A 12 -15.48 -15.28 -11.15
N GLY A 13 -14.24 -14.88 -10.88
CA GLY A 13 -13.04 -15.55 -11.39
C GLY A 13 -12.60 -14.96 -12.73
N THR A 14 -11.79 -15.70 -13.47
CA THR A 14 -11.17 -15.23 -14.72
C THR A 14 -11.90 -15.74 -15.95
N ILE A 15 -11.73 -15.05 -17.08
CA ILE A 15 -12.16 -15.56 -18.38
C ILE A 15 -11.20 -16.69 -18.78
N PRO A 16 -11.69 -17.91 -19.09
CA PRO A 16 -10.84 -19.03 -19.50
C PRO A 16 -10.34 -18.85 -20.94
N THR A 17 -9.09 -19.25 -21.20
CA THR A 17 -8.46 -19.16 -22.53
C THR A 17 -9.17 -20.03 -23.56
N GLU A 18 -9.82 -21.12 -23.14
CA GLU A 18 -10.58 -22.05 -23.99
C GLU A 18 -11.77 -21.39 -24.70
N LEU A 19 -12.21 -20.19 -24.27
CA LEU A 19 -13.21 -19.43 -25.04
C LEU A 19 -12.69 -19.02 -26.42
N GLY A 20 -11.37 -18.92 -26.61
CA GLY A 20 -10.74 -18.65 -27.91
C GLY A 20 -10.97 -19.75 -28.95
N ASP A 21 -11.24 -20.98 -28.53
CA ASP A 21 -11.49 -22.11 -29.44
C ASP A 21 -12.86 -22.04 -30.14
N LEU A 22 -13.73 -21.12 -29.71
CA LEU A 22 -15.09 -20.96 -30.22
C LEU A 22 -15.12 -20.18 -31.54
N SER A 23 -14.46 -20.70 -32.57
CA SER A 23 -14.27 -20.05 -33.89
C SER A 23 -15.54 -19.53 -34.59
N HIS A 24 -16.74 -20.00 -34.22
CA HIS A 24 -18.02 -19.53 -34.76
C HIS A 24 -18.74 -18.50 -33.88
N LEU A 25 -18.14 -18.09 -32.76
CA LEU A 25 -18.75 -17.15 -31.83
C LEU A 25 -18.87 -15.77 -32.47
N GLN A 26 -20.06 -15.20 -32.39
CA GLN A 26 -20.41 -13.88 -32.92
C GLN A 26 -20.74 -12.88 -31.82
N LYS A 27 -21.20 -13.37 -30.66
CA LYS A 27 -21.56 -12.54 -29.52
C LYS A 27 -20.98 -13.11 -28.22
N LEU A 28 -20.28 -12.28 -27.48
CA LEU A 28 -19.80 -12.56 -26.14
C LEU A 28 -20.22 -11.40 -25.23
N ARG A 29 -21.22 -11.63 -24.38
CA ARG A 29 -21.73 -10.65 -23.42
C ARG A 29 -21.51 -11.16 -22.01
N LEU A 30 -20.58 -10.52 -21.31
CA LEU A 30 -20.17 -10.84 -19.95
C LEU A 30 -20.28 -9.62 -19.01
N GLN A 31 -20.85 -8.51 -19.46
CA GLN A 31 -20.97 -7.29 -18.66
C GLN A 31 -21.96 -7.42 -17.49
N ASN A 32 -21.78 -6.60 -16.46
CA ASN A 32 -22.50 -6.68 -15.17
C ASN A 32 -22.32 -8.06 -14.52
N ASN A 33 -21.08 -8.41 -14.21
CA ASN A 33 -20.68 -9.55 -13.38
C ASN A 33 -19.64 -9.06 -12.35
N SER A 34 -18.84 -9.97 -11.80
CA SER A 34 -17.69 -9.67 -10.93
C SER A 34 -16.44 -10.42 -11.44
N LEU A 35 -16.26 -10.42 -12.76
CA LEU A 35 -15.10 -11.06 -13.38
C LEU A 35 -13.81 -10.30 -13.05
N SER A 36 -12.72 -11.04 -12.97
CA SER A 36 -11.40 -10.56 -12.53
C SER A 36 -10.31 -11.10 -13.47
N GLY A 37 -9.06 -10.69 -13.24
CA GLY A 37 -7.94 -11.02 -14.12
C GLY A 37 -7.88 -10.09 -15.33
N THR A 38 -7.40 -10.63 -16.45
CA THR A 38 -7.24 -9.92 -17.72
C THR A 38 -8.04 -10.61 -18.83
N VAL A 39 -8.33 -9.89 -19.90
CA VAL A 39 -8.85 -10.49 -21.13
C VAL A 39 -7.78 -11.42 -21.73
N PRO A 40 -8.07 -12.72 -21.96
CA PRO A 40 -7.13 -13.63 -22.59
C PRO A 40 -6.84 -13.24 -24.04
N GLU A 41 -5.58 -13.28 -24.46
CA GLU A 41 -5.17 -12.97 -25.84
C GLU A 41 -5.79 -13.95 -26.85
N GLU A 42 -6.18 -15.15 -26.43
CA GLU A 42 -6.87 -16.13 -27.27
C GLU A 42 -8.22 -15.62 -27.80
N LEU A 43 -8.85 -14.64 -27.12
CA LEU A 43 -10.06 -14.02 -27.64
C LEU A 43 -9.82 -13.18 -28.90
N ASP A 44 -8.59 -12.70 -29.13
CA ASP A 44 -8.22 -11.99 -30.36
C ASP A 44 -8.31 -12.89 -31.60
N SER A 45 -8.28 -14.22 -31.41
CA SER A 45 -8.42 -15.20 -32.49
C SER A 45 -9.86 -15.37 -33.00
N LEU A 46 -10.86 -14.84 -32.28
CA LEU A 46 -12.28 -14.95 -32.61
C LEU A 46 -12.70 -14.02 -33.75
N SER A 47 -12.23 -14.33 -34.97
CA SER A 47 -12.47 -13.55 -36.20
C SER A 47 -13.94 -13.34 -36.58
N ASN A 48 -14.87 -14.13 -36.04
CA ASN A 48 -16.31 -13.99 -36.27
C ASN A 48 -17.02 -13.13 -35.21
N LEU A 49 -16.31 -12.62 -34.20
CA LEU A 49 -16.90 -11.85 -33.11
C LEU A 49 -17.37 -10.48 -33.62
N GLN A 50 -18.66 -10.21 -33.45
CA GLN A 50 -19.32 -8.98 -33.89
C GLN A 50 -19.78 -8.11 -32.73
N SER A 51 -19.98 -8.71 -31.55
CA SER A 51 -20.42 -8.02 -30.35
C SER A 51 -19.66 -8.56 -29.15
N PHE A 52 -18.87 -7.71 -28.52
CA PHE A 52 -18.16 -7.98 -27.29
C PHE A 52 -18.55 -6.93 -26.24
N SER A 53 -18.86 -7.36 -25.02
CA SER A 53 -19.21 -6.47 -23.93
C SER A 53 -18.72 -7.08 -22.61
N LEU A 54 -17.87 -6.33 -21.90
CA LEU A 54 -17.11 -6.83 -20.75
C LEU A 54 -17.17 -5.93 -19.52
N GLU A 55 -18.00 -4.89 -19.49
CA GLU A 55 -18.05 -3.98 -18.33
C GLU A 55 -18.26 -4.72 -17.01
N ASN A 56 -17.27 -4.71 -16.13
CA ASN A 56 -17.30 -5.27 -14.78
C ASN A 56 -16.67 -4.23 -13.83
N PRO A 57 -17.09 -4.21 -12.56
CA PRO A 57 -16.49 -3.29 -11.60
C PRO A 57 -15.03 -3.67 -11.31
N PRO A 58 -14.21 -2.72 -10.84
CA PRO A 58 -12.86 -2.98 -10.39
C PRO A 58 -12.86 -3.93 -9.18
N TYR A 59 -11.73 -4.58 -8.92
CA TYR A 59 -11.54 -5.54 -7.84
C TYR A 59 -10.20 -5.36 -7.13
N VAL A 60 -10.12 -5.79 -5.86
CA VAL A 60 -8.85 -5.90 -5.12
C VAL A 60 -8.06 -7.09 -5.68
N LYS A 61 -6.97 -6.81 -6.39
CA LYS A 61 -6.06 -7.81 -6.95
C LYS A 61 -5.20 -8.45 -5.87
N THR A 62 -4.71 -7.64 -4.95
CA THR A 62 -3.91 -8.04 -3.78
C THR A 62 -4.13 -7.03 -2.68
N GLN A 63 -4.14 -7.46 -1.42
CA GLN A 63 -4.19 -6.52 -0.29
C GLN A 63 -3.02 -5.54 -0.33
N ILE A 64 -3.30 -4.27 -0.01
CA ILE A 64 -2.27 -3.27 0.23
C ILE A 64 -1.57 -3.61 1.56
N PRO A 65 -0.23 -3.69 1.62
CA PRO A 65 0.47 -3.96 2.86
C PRO A 65 0.46 -2.74 3.78
N ASP A 66 0.62 -2.98 5.08
CA ASP A 66 0.88 -1.90 6.04
C ASP A 66 2.28 -1.29 5.79
N TYR A 67 2.41 0.01 6.06
CA TYR A 67 3.66 0.75 5.93
C TYR A 67 4.07 1.42 7.24
N GLU A 68 5.38 1.53 7.45
CA GLU A 68 5.95 2.41 8.47
C GLU A 68 6.43 3.71 7.82
N ALA A 69 6.30 4.81 8.56
CA ALA A 69 6.80 6.10 8.11
C ALA A 69 7.37 6.92 9.27
N VAL A 70 8.22 7.90 8.93
CA VAL A 70 8.90 8.75 9.91
C VAL A 70 8.33 10.18 9.80
N PRO A 71 7.89 10.80 10.91
CA PRO A 71 7.43 12.18 10.91
C PRO A 71 8.46 13.14 10.31
N GLY A 72 8.02 14.06 9.45
CA GLY A 72 8.88 15.06 8.81
C GLY A 72 9.66 14.56 7.59
N GLU A 73 9.62 13.26 7.29
CA GLU A 73 10.28 12.68 6.11
C GLU A 73 9.30 12.53 4.95
N ASP A 74 9.85 12.39 3.74
CA ASP A 74 9.07 12.09 2.53
C ASP A 74 8.59 10.63 2.55
N PHE A 75 7.32 10.46 2.16
CA PHE A 75 6.70 9.16 1.96
C PHE A 75 6.20 9.08 0.51
N SER A 76 6.37 7.92 -0.13
CA SER A 76 5.89 7.68 -1.48
C SER A 76 5.65 6.20 -1.73
N VAL A 77 4.42 5.84 -2.06
CA VAL A 77 4.00 4.48 -2.43
C VAL A 77 3.01 4.57 -3.58
N ASN A 78 3.01 3.58 -4.47
CA ASN A 78 1.99 3.46 -5.50
C ASN A 78 1.06 2.29 -5.18
N VAL A 79 -0.22 2.60 -4.88
CA VAL A 79 -1.21 1.60 -4.51
C VAL A 79 -2.02 1.06 -5.71
N SER A 80 -1.92 1.68 -6.90
CA SER A 80 -2.68 1.27 -8.09
C SER A 80 -2.46 -0.21 -8.48
N ALA A 81 -1.25 -0.74 -8.22
CA ALA A 81 -0.91 -2.13 -8.54
C ALA A 81 -1.72 -3.17 -7.75
N HIS A 82 -2.39 -2.76 -6.66
CA HIS A 82 -3.22 -3.60 -5.80
C HIS A 82 -4.66 -3.71 -6.29
N PHE A 83 -5.05 -2.89 -7.26
CA PHE A 83 -6.37 -2.92 -7.89
C PHE A 83 -6.26 -3.48 -9.31
N GLY A 84 -7.37 -3.99 -9.81
CA GLY A 84 -7.47 -4.45 -11.19
C GLY A 84 -8.87 -4.26 -11.71
N ASP A 85 -8.96 -4.22 -13.03
CA ASP A 85 -10.22 -4.18 -13.75
C ASP A 85 -10.04 -5.01 -15.02
N ILE A 86 -11.01 -5.87 -15.32
CA ILE A 86 -10.89 -6.79 -16.46
C ILE A 86 -11.01 -6.06 -17.80
N ASN A 87 -11.69 -4.92 -17.84
CA ASN A 87 -11.81 -4.04 -19.01
C ASN A 87 -10.84 -2.85 -18.98
N ASP A 88 -9.93 -2.80 -18.00
CA ASP A 88 -8.81 -1.85 -17.92
C ASP A 88 -9.24 -0.37 -18.05
N ASN A 89 -10.36 -0.01 -17.42
CA ASN A 89 -10.98 1.31 -17.45
C ASN A 89 -11.09 1.96 -16.05
N ILE A 90 -10.18 1.63 -15.13
CA ILE A 90 -10.04 2.39 -13.88
C ILE A 90 -9.79 3.87 -14.22
N ALA A 91 -10.70 4.72 -13.79
CA ALA A 91 -10.73 6.14 -14.12
C ALA A 91 -10.12 7.03 -13.02
N GLY A 92 -10.02 6.53 -11.79
CA GLY A 92 -9.34 7.27 -10.73
C GLY A 92 -9.20 6.54 -9.41
N TYR A 93 -8.43 7.17 -8.53
CA TYR A 93 -8.14 6.73 -7.17
C TYR A 93 -8.45 7.85 -6.18
N SER A 94 -8.96 7.49 -5.00
CA SER A 94 -9.12 8.39 -3.87
C SER A 94 -8.65 7.70 -2.58
N ALA A 95 -8.41 8.50 -1.53
CA ALA A 95 -7.97 7.97 -0.26
C ALA A 95 -8.53 8.82 0.89
N GLU A 96 -9.02 8.14 1.91
CA GLU A 96 -9.47 8.73 3.17
C GLU A 96 -8.57 8.24 4.31
N GLY A 97 -8.50 9.01 5.41
CA GLY A 97 -7.69 8.63 6.58
C GLY A 97 -6.18 8.80 6.43
N LEU A 98 -5.71 9.41 5.33
CA LEU A 98 -4.30 9.72 5.12
C LEU A 98 -3.74 10.60 6.26
N PRO A 99 -2.53 10.30 6.78
CA PRO A 99 -1.83 11.19 7.70
C PRO A 99 -1.60 12.58 7.11
N ASP A 100 -1.66 13.61 7.96
CA ASP A 100 -1.40 15.00 7.57
C ASP A 100 -0.07 15.15 6.82
N GLY A 101 -0.13 15.76 5.63
CA GLY A 101 1.01 15.97 4.74
C GLY A 101 1.08 15.00 3.56
N LEU A 102 0.29 13.93 3.57
CA LEU A 102 0.15 13.00 2.46
C LEU A 102 -1.09 13.29 1.62
N THR A 103 -0.99 13.07 0.32
CA THR A 103 -2.11 13.10 -0.63
C THR A 103 -2.02 11.92 -1.58
N ILE A 104 -3.14 11.58 -2.22
CA ILE A 104 -3.16 10.63 -3.33
C ILE A 104 -3.30 11.38 -4.66
N ASN A 105 -2.53 10.96 -5.66
CA ASN A 105 -2.71 11.39 -7.04
C ASN A 105 -3.83 10.54 -7.67
N SER A 106 -4.92 11.19 -8.08
CA SER A 106 -6.12 10.52 -8.59
C SER A 106 -5.90 9.69 -9.84
N ASP A 107 -4.90 10.04 -10.66
CA ASP A 107 -4.72 9.40 -11.97
C ASP A 107 -3.78 8.18 -11.87
N SER A 108 -2.84 8.22 -10.92
CA SER A 108 -1.79 7.19 -10.80
C SER A 108 -1.92 6.29 -9.59
N GLY A 109 -2.78 6.65 -8.63
CA GLY A 109 -2.85 5.96 -7.34
C GLY A 109 -1.57 6.10 -6.51
N ALA A 110 -0.71 7.08 -6.81
CA ALA A 110 0.47 7.36 -6.02
C ALA A 110 0.08 8.16 -4.77
N ILE A 111 0.35 7.59 -3.59
CA ILE A 111 0.25 8.29 -2.31
C ILE A 111 1.63 8.85 -2.00
N GLY A 112 1.73 10.14 -1.72
CA GLY A 112 2.98 10.72 -1.28
C GLY A 112 2.88 12.13 -0.73
N GLY A 113 4.02 12.64 -0.28
CA GLY A 113 4.17 13.94 0.36
C GLY A 113 5.14 13.87 1.53
N THR A 114 5.29 14.99 2.23
CA THR A 114 6.12 15.08 3.44
C THR A 114 5.21 15.01 4.66
N LEU A 115 5.44 14.04 5.54
CA LEU A 115 4.64 13.88 6.75
C LEU A 115 4.78 15.08 7.67
N ASN A 116 3.69 15.45 8.34
CA ASN A 116 3.77 16.45 9.41
C ASN A 116 4.80 15.99 10.48
N PRO A 117 5.72 16.85 10.93
CA PRO A 117 6.79 16.46 11.86
C PRO A 117 6.31 16.19 13.30
N THR A 118 5.04 16.47 13.60
CA THR A 118 4.46 16.36 14.95
C THR A 118 3.42 15.26 15.10
N ILE A 119 3.07 14.56 14.03
CA ILE A 119 2.12 13.44 14.07
C ILE A 119 2.82 12.14 14.44
N GLY A 120 2.08 11.20 15.01
CA GLY A 120 2.55 9.86 15.33
C GLY A 120 1.38 8.95 15.67
N GLY A 121 1.57 7.64 15.44
CA GLY A 121 0.53 6.63 15.65
C GLY A 121 0.10 5.96 14.36
N ILE A 122 -0.93 5.12 14.48
CA ILE A 122 -1.46 4.30 13.40
C ILE A 122 -2.61 5.04 12.73
N PHE A 123 -2.51 5.21 11.42
CA PHE A 123 -3.54 5.78 10.56
C PHE A 123 -4.09 4.68 9.67
N THR A 124 -5.37 4.38 9.81
CA THR A 124 -6.07 3.48 8.88
C THR A 124 -6.48 4.29 7.67
N VAL A 125 -6.01 3.87 6.50
CA VAL A 125 -6.23 4.50 5.21
C VAL A 125 -7.13 3.61 4.38
N THR A 126 -8.23 4.18 3.89
CA THR A 126 -9.14 3.52 2.94
C THR A 126 -8.85 4.08 1.56
N VAL A 127 -8.50 3.23 0.61
CA VAL A 127 -8.25 3.61 -0.79
C VAL A 127 -9.39 3.08 -1.64
N THR A 128 -9.98 3.96 -2.45
CA THR A 128 -11.03 3.61 -3.41
C THR A 128 -10.47 3.71 -4.83
N ALA A 129 -10.66 2.66 -5.64
CA ALA A 129 -10.45 2.70 -7.08
C ALA A 129 -11.82 2.70 -7.78
N SER A 130 -12.02 3.65 -8.69
CA SER A 130 -13.29 3.86 -9.41
C SER A 130 -13.08 3.75 -10.92
N ASP A 131 -13.99 3.06 -11.62
CA ASP A 131 -14.00 2.96 -13.09
C ASP A 131 -14.81 4.11 -13.76
N ASP A 132 -14.85 4.13 -15.09
CA ASP A 132 -15.62 5.13 -15.86
C ASP A 132 -17.12 4.81 -16.01
N ALA A 133 -17.55 3.64 -15.54
CA ALA A 133 -18.94 3.17 -15.51
C ALA A 133 -19.62 3.39 -14.13
N GLY A 134 -18.86 3.85 -13.13
CA GLY A 134 -19.31 4.13 -11.77
C GLY A 134 -19.18 2.94 -10.80
N GLY A 135 -18.48 1.88 -11.17
CA GLY A 135 -18.07 0.81 -10.28
C GLY A 135 -16.90 1.25 -9.39
N GLU A 136 -16.89 0.77 -8.15
CA GLU A 136 -15.89 1.12 -7.15
C GLU A 136 -15.48 -0.10 -6.34
N VAL A 137 -14.23 -0.11 -5.88
CA VAL A 137 -13.72 -1.08 -4.93
C VAL A 137 -12.80 -0.40 -3.93
N GLU A 138 -12.82 -0.89 -2.70
CA GLU A 138 -12.03 -0.35 -1.60
C GLU A 138 -11.08 -1.41 -1.03
N ASP A 139 -9.93 -0.94 -0.56
CA ASP A 139 -9.03 -1.71 0.32
C ASP A 139 -8.52 -0.81 1.44
N GLU A 140 -8.19 -1.42 2.58
CA GLU A 140 -7.72 -0.72 3.77
C GLU A 140 -6.33 -1.20 4.19
N PHE A 141 -5.48 -0.27 4.59
CA PHE A 141 -4.17 -0.57 5.17
C PHE A 141 -3.79 0.47 6.22
N ASN A 142 -2.76 0.17 7.00
CA ASN A 142 -2.27 1.08 8.02
C ASN A 142 -0.96 1.76 7.60
N ILE A 143 -0.87 3.06 7.87
CA ILE A 143 0.39 3.78 7.94
C ILE A 143 0.72 3.99 9.42
N ASN A 144 1.72 3.27 9.91
CA ASN A 144 2.26 3.43 11.25
C ASN A 144 3.35 4.52 11.24
N VAL A 145 2.97 5.73 11.63
CA VAL A 145 3.89 6.85 11.77
C VAL A 145 4.65 6.71 13.09
N LEU A 146 5.93 6.38 13.00
CA LEU A 146 6.78 6.04 14.13
C LEU A 146 6.98 7.24 15.07
N PRO A 147 6.88 7.05 16.40
CA PRO A 147 7.15 8.13 17.33
C PRO A 147 8.64 8.54 17.25
N LEU A 148 8.91 9.85 17.20
CA LEU A 148 10.26 10.38 17.26
C LEU A 148 10.85 10.24 18.66
N LEU A 149 12.18 10.13 18.74
CA LEU A 149 12.90 10.21 20.00
C LEU A 149 12.64 11.56 20.69
N ASN A 150 12.55 11.56 22.01
CA ASN A 150 12.40 12.81 22.76
C ASN A 150 13.59 13.75 22.45
N PRO A 151 13.34 15.04 22.14
CA PRO A 151 14.41 15.99 21.82
C PRO A 151 15.45 16.16 22.94
N GLY A 152 15.02 16.07 24.20
CA GLY A 152 15.90 16.12 25.37
C GLY A 152 16.78 14.89 25.50
N ASP A 153 16.22 13.70 25.24
CA ASP A 153 16.99 12.44 25.22
C ASP A 153 18.02 12.47 24.09
N TYR A 154 17.62 12.90 22.88
CA TYR A 154 18.54 13.07 21.76
C TYR A 154 19.68 14.04 22.11
N ALA A 155 19.36 15.21 22.67
CA ALA A 155 20.34 16.21 23.07
C ALA A 155 21.32 15.67 24.14
N ALA A 156 20.83 14.88 25.09
CA ALA A 156 21.67 14.26 26.11
C ALA A 156 22.61 13.20 25.52
N LEU A 157 22.11 12.35 24.61
CA LEU A 157 22.93 11.35 23.90
C LEU A 157 23.99 12.03 23.02
N LEU A 158 23.61 13.06 22.26
CA LEU A 158 24.53 13.84 21.44
C LEU A 158 25.61 14.52 22.30
N ALA A 159 25.25 15.09 23.44
CA ALA A 159 26.19 15.71 24.37
C ALA A 159 27.17 14.67 24.94
N LEU A 160 26.70 13.48 25.30
CA LEU A 160 27.57 12.38 25.75
C LEU A 160 28.55 11.96 24.65
N TYR A 161 28.05 11.74 23.43
CA TYR A 161 28.85 11.34 22.28
C TYR A 161 29.94 12.37 21.96
N THR A 162 29.58 13.65 21.86
CA THR A 162 30.51 14.73 21.50
C THR A 162 31.52 15.05 22.61
N SER A 163 31.10 15.05 23.88
CA SER A 163 31.98 15.41 25.01
C SER A 163 32.98 14.33 25.42
N THR A 164 32.78 13.08 24.99
CA THR A 164 33.62 11.94 25.39
C THR A 164 34.33 11.26 24.20
N SER A 165 34.57 12.03 23.13
CA SER A 165 35.28 11.57 21.93
C SER A 165 34.58 10.39 21.22
N GLY A 166 33.26 10.48 21.04
CA GLY A 166 32.37 9.44 20.52
C GLY A 166 32.86 8.64 19.31
N GLU A 167 33.48 9.30 18.33
CA GLU A 167 34.06 8.64 17.15
C GLU A 167 35.19 7.65 17.51
N ASN A 168 35.86 7.86 18.64
CA ASN A 168 36.96 7.03 19.15
C ASN A 168 36.52 6.02 20.20
N TRP A 169 35.22 5.89 20.48
CA TRP A 169 34.74 4.83 21.36
C TRP A 169 35.05 3.47 20.76
N ARG A 170 35.39 2.50 21.60
CA ARG A 170 35.66 1.12 21.15
C ARG A 170 34.43 0.46 20.51
N ASN A 171 33.24 0.87 20.93
CA ASN A 171 31.98 0.41 20.37
C ASN A 171 30.95 1.55 20.42
N ASN A 172 30.67 2.13 19.26
CA ASN A 172 29.65 3.16 19.02
C ASN A 172 28.67 2.70 17.93
N PHE A 173 28.50 1.38 17.75
CA PHE A 173 27.62 0.85 16.71
C PHE A 173 26.21 1.47 16.80
N GLY A 174 25.72 1.98 15.67
CA GLY A 174 24.40 2.60 15.55
C GLY A 174 24.33 4.07 15.97
N TRP A 175 25.26 4.58 16.77
CA TRP A 175 25.25 5.99 17.19
C TRP A 175 25.47 6.92 15.99
N GLU A 176 24.41 7.58 15.54
CA GLU A 176 24.41 8.46 14.38
C GLU A 176 23.69 9.78 14.69
N PHE A 177 24.36 10.90 14.41
CA PHE A 177 23.86 12.26 14.61
C PHE A 177 24.03 13.13 13.36
N SER A 178 23.97 12.51 12.18
CA SER A 178 24.19 13.14 10.88
C SER A 178 22.97 13.92 10.37
N SER A 179 21.79 13.66 10.93
CA SER A 179 20.52 14.29 10.52
C SER A 179 20.08 15.41 11.47
N ASP A 180 19.47 16.44 10.90
CA ASP A 180 18.74 17.48 11.63
C ASP A 180 17.34 16.99 12.08
N THR A 181 16.82 15.91 11.48
CA THR A 181 15.58 15.24 11.90
C THR A 181 15.86 14.28 13.04
N LEU A 182 14.99 14.29 14.06
CA LEU A 182 15.12 13.36 15.18
C LEU A 182 14.89 11.93 14.68
N PRO A 183 15.70 10.94 15.10
CA PRO A 183 15.47 9.57 14.71
C PRO A 183 14.19 9.03 15.38
N PRO A 184 13.52 8.03 14.78
CA PRO A 184 12.46 7.28 15.47
C PRO A 184 12.96 6.73 16.82
N ALA A 185 12.10 6.70 17.83
CA ALA A 185 12.44 6.18 19.15
C ALA A 185 12.80 4.68 19.11
N SER A 186 12.26 3.93 18.15
CA SER A 186 12.66 2.53 17.90
C SER A 186 14.06 2.43 17.30
N LYS A 187 14.55 3.46 16.60
CA LYS A 187 15.86 3.42 15.95
C LYS A 187 17.01 3.44 16.95
N VAL A 188 16.84 4.14 18.07
CA VAL A 188 17.86 4.16 19.14
C VAL A 188 17.99 2.84 19.87
N ASP A 189 17.05 1.90 19.71
CA ASP A 189 17.18 0.55 20.25
C ASP A 189 18.24 -0.29 19.55
N ASP A 190 18.69 0.14 18.37
CA ASP A 190 19.82 -0.45 17.64
C ASP A 190 21.17 0.11 18.11
N TRP A 191 21.17 1.22 18.88
CA TRP A 191 22.39 1.87 19.31
C TRP A 191 23.01 1.07 20.45
N TYR A 192 24.32 0.77 20.32
CA TYR A 192 25.01 -0.04 21.31
C TYR A 192 24.95 0.62 22.69
N GLY A 193 24.46 -0.13 23.68
CA GLY A 193 24.34 0.33 25.06
C GLY A 193 23.15 1.25 25.35
N VAL A 194 22.26 1.47 24.37
CA VAL A 194 21.03 2.26 24.54
C VAL A 194 19.82 1.31 24.54
N SER A 195 18.82 1.63 25.34
CA SER A 195 17.54 0.92 25.34
C SER A 195 16.43 1.91 25.65
N SER A 196 15.43 1.96 24.77
CA SER A 196 14.23 2.74 24.96
C SER A 196 13.39 2.15 26.09
N TRP A 197 12.62 3.00 26.76
CA TRP A 197 11.67 2.57 27.78
C TRP A 197 10.63 1.58 27.22
N THR A 198 10.23 1.77 25.96
CA THR A 198 9.34 0.90 25.21
C THR A 198 9.91 -0.52 25.06
N LYS A 199 11.19 -0.66 24.68
CA LYS A 199 11.87 -1.96 24.58
C LYS A 199 12.04 -2.62 25.94
N LEU A 200 12.37 -1.84 26.97
CA LEU A 200 12.53 -2.35 28.33
C LEU A 200 11.21 -2.92 28.89
N ILE A 201 10.08 -2.28 28.63
CA ILE A 201 8.76 -2.80 29.03
C ILE A 201 8.43 -4.09 28.28
N ALA A 202 8.69 -4.17 26.97
CA ALA A 202 8.41 -5.38 26.19
C ALA A 202 9.19 -6.59 26.75
N GLN A 203 10.49 -6.43 27.00
CA GLN A 203 11.32 -7.48 27.61
C GLN A 203 10.85 -7.89 29.01
N ASN A 204 10.44 -6.92 29.84
CA ASN A 204 9.94 -7.22 31.17
C ASN A 204 8.57 -7.93 31.16
N ARG A 205 7.72 -7.68 30.16
CA ARG A 205 6.44 -8.40 30.00
C ARG A 205 6.65 -9.86 29.57
N GLU A 206 7.61 -10.14 28.70
CA GLU A 206 7.94 -11.52 28.33
C GLU A 206 8.57 -12.30 29.49
N ASN A 207 9.35 -11.63 30.35
CA ASN A 207 9.93 -12.23 31.54
C ASN A 207 8.93 -12.47 32.70
N LEU A 208 7.70 -11.95 32.61
CA LEU A 208 6.62 -12.18 33.59
C LEU A 208 5.65 -13.29 33.17
N LEU A 209 5.88 -13.92 32.01
CA LEU A 209 5.08 -15.04 31.49
C LEU A 209 5.71 -16.42 31.75
N TYR A 210 6.72 -16.51 32.62
CA TYR A 210 7.34 -17.76 33.09
C TYR A 210 7.30 -17.88 34.62
#